data_AF-A0A3S1BIG9-F1
#
_entry.id   AF-A0A3S1BIG9-F1
#
_cell.length_a   1.000
_cell.length_b   1.000
_cell.length_c   1.000
_cell.angle_alpha   90.00
_cell.angle_beta   90.00
_cell.angle_gamma   90.00
#
_symmetry.space_group_name_H-M   'P 1'
#
loop_
_entity.id
_entity.type
_entity.pdbx_description
1 polymer ?
#
loop_
_entity_poly.entity_id
_entity_poly.type
_entity_poly.pdbx_seq_one_letter_code
_entity_poly.pdbx_strand_id
1 'polypeptide(L)'
;LAKTDDRSGVPLRRDLREALRGGDPAVTPAANGFFLVLEGGDGAGKSTQVEAIAEWIRAKGHEVVVTREPGATPIGTRLRSILLDVSSAALSNRAEALLYAADRAEHVDSVVRPALERGAIVISDRYIDSSVAYQGAGRDLAPTEIARISRWATSGLVPHLTVLLDVDPQTARERFTEAPDRLESEPAEFHDRVRSGCLPLAAADPARYLVVDAGQEAEAITTVVRHRLDRLLPLSEAEIKAQEEARKAAEEEARRKAEEEAARKAE
;
A
#
# COMPACT_ATOMS: atom_id res chain seq x y z
N LEU A 1 -35.63 23.46 -22.89
CA LEU A 1 -34.96 23.62 -21.57
C LEU A 1 -35.80 22.94 -20.50
N ALA A 2 -35.78 21.60 -20.42
CA ALA A 2 -36.36 20.80 -19.35
C ALA A 2 -36.10 19.32 -19.67
N LYS A 3 -34.93 18.82 -19.25
CA LYS A 3 -34.62 17.38 -19.07
C LYS A 3 -33.23 17.27 -18.46
N THR A 4 -33.15 17.55 -17.17
CA THR A 4 -32.02 17.23 -16.30
C THR A 4 -32.59 17.08 -14.90
N ASP A 5 -33.40 16.03 -14.74
CA ASP A 5 -33.62 15.41 -13.43
C ASP A 5 -33.81 13.91 -13.69
N ASP A 6 -32.70 13.22 -13.74
CA ASP A 6 -32.56 11.78 -13.93
C ASP A 6 -32.66 10.99 -12.61
N ARG A 7 -33.03 11.65 -11.50
CA ARG A 7 -33.19 11.01 -10.18
C ARG A 7 -34.58 11.24 -9.59
N SER A 8 -35.62 10.83 -10.33
CA SER A 8 -36.96 10.78 -9.76
C SER A 8 -37.03 9.75 -8.62
N GLY A 9 -37.10 10.21 -7.36
CA GLY A 9 -37.38 9.37 -6.19
C GLY A 9 -36.34 9.40 -5.06
N VAL A 10 -35.22 10.11 -5.21
CA VAL A 10 -34.29 10.33 -4.10
C VAL A 10 -34.73 11.58 -3.32
N PRO A 11 -35.02 11.49 -2.01
CA PRO A 11 -35.42 12.66 -1.24
C PRO A 11 -34.27 13.69 -1.21
N LEU A 12 -34.55 14.93 -1.60
CA LEU A 12 -33.61 16.07 -1.55
C LEU A 12 -32.85 16.19 -0.21
N ARG A 13 -33.45 15.75 0.89
CA ARG A 13 -32.84 15.73 2.24
C ARG A 13 -31.71 14.70 2.37
N ARG A 14 -31.76 13.59 1.63
CA ARG A 14 -30.71 12.58 1.56
C ARG A 14 -29.54 13.13 0.74
N ASP A 15 -29.80 13.69 -0.43
CA ASP A 15 -28.76 14.33 -1.26
C ASP A 15 -28.09 15.49 -0.52
N LEU A 16 -28.87 16.32 0.19
CA LEU A 16 -28.32 17.39 1.02
C LEU A 16 -27.50 16.83 2.20
N ARG A 17 -27.93 15.73 2.83
CA ARG A 17 -27.19 15.09 3.93
C ARG A 17 -25.91 14.42 3.43
N GLU A 18 -25.92 13.80 2.27
CA GLU A 18 -24.73 13.19 1.63
C GLU A 18 -23.77 14.29 1.13
N ALA A 19 -24.30 15.39 0.59
CA ALA A 19 -23.52 16.57 0.20
C ALA A 19 -22.93 17.33 1.41
N LEU A 20 -23.66 17.42 2.53
CA LEU A 20 -23.24 18.12 3.75
C LEU A 20 -22.32 17.28 4.64
N ARG A 21 -22.49 15.95 4.67
CA ARG A 21 -21.57 15.05 5.40
C ARG A 21 -20.27 14.83 4.65
N GLY A 22 -20.28 15.02 3.33
CA GLY A 22 -19.30 14.42 2.45
C GLY A 22 -19.45 12.90 2.54
N GLY A 23 -19.99 12.26 1.51
CA GLY A 23 -20.00 10.80 1.40
C GLY A 23 -18.60 10.20 1.24
N ASP A 24 -17.63 10.66 2.03
CA ASP A 24 -16.28 10.12 2.08
C ASP A 24 -16.42 8.65 2.55
N PRO A 25 -15.89 7.69 1.79
CA PRO A 25 -16.00 6.28 2.12
C PRO A 25 -15.33 6.00 3.47
N ALA A 26 -15.86 5.02 4.20
CA ALA A 26 -15.26 4.58 5.45
C ALA A 26 -13.83 4.08 5.18
N VAL A 27 -12.88 4.55 5.99
CA VAL A 27 -11.48 4.17 5.89
C VAL A 27 -11.29 2.82 6.56
N THR A 28 -10.96 1.78 5.80
CA THR A 28 -10.75 0.44 6.35
C THR A 28 -9.77 -0.36 5.50
N PRO A 29 -8.91 -1.20 6.12
CA PRO A 29 -8.24 -2.28 5.42
C PRO A 29 -9.26 -3.26 4.82
N ALA A 30 -8.81 -4.02 3.82
CA ALA A 30 -9.61 -5.11 3.26
C ALA A 30 -9.84 -6.21 4.32
N ALA A 31 -11.00 -6.87 4.26
CA ALA A 31 -11.34 -7.96 5.17
C ALA A 31 -10.58 -9.26 4.89
N ASN A 32 -10.18 -9.46 3.63
CA ASN A 32 -9.42 -10.62 3.15
C ASN A 32 -8.08 -10.16 2.59
N GLY A 33 -7.12 -11.09 2.56
CA GLY A 33 -5.77 -10.84 2.08
C GLY A 33 -5.00 -9.91 2.99
N PHE A 34 -3.88 -9.40 2.50
CA PHE A 34 -3.07 -8.42 3.22
C PHE A 34 -2.54 -7.39 2.23
N PHE A 35 -2.59 -6.12 2.62
CA PHE A 35 -2.16 -5.02 1.75
C PHE A 35 -0.98 -4.29 2.39
N LEU A 36 0.19 -4.44 1.76
CA LEU A 36 1.45 -3.82 2.13
C LEU A 36 1.78 -2.72 1.11
N VAL A 37 2.15 -1.54 1.58
CA VAL A 37 2.63 -0.45 0.73
C VAL A 37 4.04 -0.08 1.15
N LEU A 38 4.93 0.13 0.18
CA LEU A 38 6.23 0.74 0.40
C LEU A 38 6.18 2.19 -0.09
N GLU A 39 6.47 3.12 0.82
CA GLU A 39 6.53 4.56 0.58
C GLU A 39 7.94 5.08 0.82
N GLY A 40 8.22 6.27 0.27
CA GLY A 40 9.53 6.93 0.39
C GLY A 40 9.86 7.77 -0.84
N GLY A 41 10.86 8.64 -0.70
CA GLY A 41 11.39 9.44 -1.81
C GLY A 41 11.92 8.58 -2.96
N ASP A 42 12.07 9.17 -4.13
CA ASP A 42 12.77 8.52 -5.25
C ASP A 42 14.21 8.18 -4.83
N GLY A 43 14.72 7.00 -5.23
CA GLY A 43 16.04 6.53 -4.79
C GLY A 43 16.10 5.91 -3.38
N ALA A 44 14.99 5.86 -2.64
CA ALA A 44 14.95 5.24 -1.31
C ALA A 44 15.13 3.70 -1.29
N GLY A 45 15.20 3.04 -2.45
CA GLY A 45 15.36 1.59 -2.55
C GLY A 45 14.06 0.79 -2.47
N LYS A 46 12.90 1.42 -2.72
CA LYS A 46 11.57 0.78 -2.67
C LYS A 46 11.51 -0.49 -3.52
N SER A 47 11.88 -0.43 -4.80
CA SER A 47 11.77 -1.57 -5.71
C SER A 47 12.61 -2.77 -5.26
N THR A 48 13.83 -2.52 -4.75
CA THR A 48 14.67 -3.57 -4.13
C THR A 48 13.98 -4.24 -2.95
N GLN A 49 13.37 -3.44 -2.06
CA GLN A 49 12.66 -3.97 -0.90
C GLN A 49 11.38 -4.71 -1.29
N VAL A 50 10.61 -4.18 -2.27
CA VAL A 50 9.42 -4.84 -2.81
C VAL A 50 9.75 -6.24 -3.29
N GLU A 51 10.80 -6.40 -4.09
CA GLU A 51 11.24 -7.69 -4.63
C GLU A 51 11.65 -8.65 -3.52
N ALA A 52 12.57 -8.23 -2.64
CA ALA A 52 13.06 -9.07 -1.54
C ALA A 52 11.96 -9.52 -0.58
N ILE A 53 11.03 -8.62 -0.23
CA ILE A 53 9.89 -8.94 0.64
C ILE A 53 8.92 -9.86 -0.11
N ALA A 54 8.64 -9.62 -1.39
CA ALA A 54 7.75 -10.46 -2.17
C ALA A 54 8.27 -11.90 -2.26
N GLU A 55 9.55 -12.08 -2.55
CA GLU A 55 10.19 -13.40 -2.58
C GLU A 55 10.11 -14.10 -1.23
N TRP A 56 10.40 -13.39 -0.14
CA TRP A 56 10.30 -13.95 1.20
C TRP A 56 8.86 -14.38 1.55
N ILE A 57 7.85 -13.56 1.24
CA ILE A 57 6.44 -13.90 1.50
C ILE A 57 5.99 -15.09 0.64
N ARG A 58 6.40 -15.16 -0.63
CA ARG A 58 6.14 -16.31 -1.51
C ARG A 58 6.75 -17.59 -0.96
N ALA A 59 7.98 -17.52 -0.42
CA ALA A 59 8.65 -18.67 0.20
C ALA A 59 7.90 -19.20 1.44
N LYS A 60 7.08 -18.38 2.10
CA LYS A 60 6.16 -18.81 3.19
C LYS A 60 4.86 -19.45 2.67
N GLY A 61 4.66 -19.52 1.36
CA GLY A 61 3.53 -20.20 0.73
C GLY A 61 2.32 -19.31 0.42
N HIS A 62 2.48 -17.98 0.42
CA HIS A 62 1.40 -17.06 0.05
C HIS A 62 1.38 -16.77 -1.46
N GLU A 63 0.19 -16.53 -2.01
CA GLU A 63 0.04 -15.79 -3.27
C GLU A 63 0.46 -14.34 -3.04
N VAL A 64 1.37 -13.82 -3.87
CA VAL A 64 1.86 -12.44 -3.77
C VAL A 64 1.69 -11.71 -5.10
N VAL A 65 0.90 -10.65 -5.07
CA VAL A 65 0.73 -9.70 -6.18
C VAL A 65 1.59 -8.48 -5.91
N VAL A 66 2.62 -8.29 -6.72
CA VAL A 66 3.44 -7.08 -6.71
C VAL A 66 2.88 -6.09 -7.72
N THR A 67 2.75 -4.84 -7.31
CA THR A 67 2.21 -3.77 -8.14
C THR A 67 2.86 -2.42 -7.80
N ARG A 68 2.48 -1.36 -8.52
CA ARG A 68 3.02 -0.01 -8.33
C ARG A 68 2.06 1.08 -8.77
N GLU A 69 2.22 2.27 -8.20
CA GLU A 69 1.55 3.49 -8.64
C GLU A 69 2.56 4.59 -9.02
N PRO A 70 2.34 5.32 -10.13
CA PRO A 70 1.32 5.09 -11.13
C PRO A 70 1.75 4.01 -12.14
N GLY A 71 0.80 3.41 -12.84
CA GLY A 71 1.09 2.67 -14.08
C GLY A 71 1.11 1.15 -14.02
N ALA A 72 0.41 0.52 -13.09
CA ALA A 72 0.25 -0.94 -13.05
C ALA A 72 -0.83 -1.51 -13.99
N THR A 73 -1.60 -0.66 -14.68
CA THR A 73 -2.68 -1.07 -15.59
C THR A 73 -2.43 -0.59 -17.02
N PRO A 74 -3.14 -1.10 -18.04
CA PRO A 74 -2.98 -0.62 -19.42
C PRO A 74 -3.25 0.88 -19.58
N ILE A 75 -4.31 1.41 -18.95
CA ILE A 75 -4.57 2.85 -18.93
C ILE A 75 -3.59 3.57 -18.00
N GLY A 76 -3.25 2.97 -16.87
CA GLY A 76 -2.27 3.51 -15.94
C GLY A 76 -0.91 3.73 -16.61
N THR A 77 -0.46 2.81 -17.47
CA THR A 77 0.79 2.96 -18.24
C THR A 77 0.77 4.23 -19.08
N ARG A 78 -0.38 4.56 -19.70
CA ARG A 78 -0.56 5.78 -20.50
C ARG A 78 -0.61 7.03 -19.61
N LEU A 79 -1.27 6.94 -18.45
CA LEU A 79 -1.28 8.03 -17.48
C LEU A 79 0.12 8.29 -16.93
N ARG A 80 0.87 7.24 -16.59
CA ARG A 80 2.26 7.29 -16.16
C ARG A 80 3.13 7.96 -17.21
N SER A 81 2.99 7.62 -18.49
CA SER A 81 3.78 8.30 -19.54
C SER A 81 3.50 9.79 -19.58
N ILE A 82 2.24 10.23 -19.43
CA ILE A 82 1.90 11.66 -19.38
C ILE A 82 2.47 12.32 -18.12
N LEU A 83 2.36 11.65 -16.97
CA LEU A 83 2.79 12.18 -15.67
C LEU A 83 4.32 12.33 -15.57
N LEU A 84 5.09 11.44 -16.17
CA LEU A 84 6.55 11.39 -15.99
C LEU A 84 7.33 12.00 -17.18
N ASP A 85 6.66 12.31 -18.28
CA ASP A 85 7.28 12.91 -19.46
C ASP A 85 7.80 14.32 -19.17
N VAL A 86 9.13 14.46 -19.20
CA VAL A 86 9.86 15.73 -19.02
C VAL A 86 9.53 16.75 -20.11
N SER A 87 9.08 16.30 -21.28
CA SER A 87 8.70 17.16 -22.42
C SER A 87 7.25 17.63 -22.38
N SER A 88 6.43 17.07 -21.49
CA SER A 88 5.02 17.44 -21.37
C SER A 88 4.89 18.93 -20.99
N ALA A 89 4.12 19.68 -21.80
CA ALA A 89 3.82 21.08 -21.50
C ALA A 89 3.15 21.18 -20.12
N ALA A 90 3.61 22.15 -19.30
CA ALA A 90 3.37 22.26 -17.86
C ALA A 90 1.94 21.84 -17.43
N LEU A 91 1.81 20.57 -16.97
CA LEU A 91 0.63 20.10 -16.25
C LEU A 91 0.43 20.99 -15.03
N SER A 92 -0.76 21.56 -14.87
CA SER A 92 -1.09 22.24 -13.62
C SER A 92 -1.03 21.24 -12.45
N ASN A 93 -0.62 21.70 -11.27
CA ASN A 93 -0.51 20.86 -10.07
C ASN A 93 -1.80 20.07 -9.77
N ARG A 94 -2.97 20.69 -9.99
CA ARG A 94 -4.28 20.03 -9.82
C ARG A 94 -4.53 18.95 -10.88
N ALA A 95 -4.15 19.19 -12.13
CA ALA A 95 -4.26 18.17 -13.18
C ALA A 95 -3.35 16.97 -12.88
N GLU A 96 -2.11 17.21 -12.43
CA GLU A 96 -1.22 16.15 -11.96
C GLU A 96 -1.88 15.30 -10.86
N ALA A 97 -2.40 15.93 -9.80
CA ALA A 97 -3.09 15.23 -8.72
C ALA A 97 -4.31 14.41 -9.19
N LEU A 98 -5.11 14.96 -10.11
CA LEU A 98 -6.28 14.27 -10.66
C LEU A 98 -5.90 13.06 -11.51
N LEU A 99 -4.82 13.14 -12.30
CA LEU A 99 -4.33 12.01 -13.09
C LEU A 99 -3.79 10.89 -12.20
N TYR A 100 -3.07 11.22 -11.12
CA TYR A 100 -2.69 10.25 -10.10
C TYR A 100 -3.90 9.59 -9.44
N ALA A 101 -4.93 10.37 -9.09
CA ALA A 101 -6.15 9.82 -8.52
C ALA A 101 -6.90 8.91 -9.51
N ALA A 102 -6.90 9.24 -10.81
CA ALA A 102 -7.53 8.44 -11.85
C ALA A 102 -6.79 7.10 -12.08
N ASP A 103 -5.45 7.12 -12.14
CA ASP A 103 -4.63 5.90 -12.22
C ASP A 103 -4.89 4.98 -11.02
N ARG A 104 -4.89 5.55 -9.81
CA ARG A 104 -5.16 4.82 -8.58
C ARG A 104 -6.54 4.19 -8.53
N ALA A 105 -7.58 4.91 -8.96
CA ALA A 105 -8.94 4.38 -8.97
C ALA A 105 -9.02 3.11 -9.83
N GLU A 106 -8.51 3.18 -11.06
CA GLU A 106 -8.44 2.01 -11.95
C GLU A 106 -7.60 0.89 -11.36
N HIS A 107 -6.42 1.23 -10.82
CA HIS A 107 -5.49 0.25 -10.26
C HIS A 107 -6.12 -0.52 -9.08
N VAL A 108 -6.82 0.19 -8.19
CA VAL A 108 -7.50 -0.46 -7.07
C VAL A 108 -8.62 -1.38 -7.56
N ASP A 109 -9.45 -0.94 -8.49
CA ASP A 109 -10.60 -1.73 -8.95
C ASP A 109 -10.20 -2.93 -9.81
N SER A 110 -9.15 -2.80 -10.62
CA SER A 110 -8.75 -3.85 -11.58
C SER A 110 -7.69 -4.82 -11.05
N VAL A 111 -6.86 -4.40 -10.08
CA VAL A 111 -5.71 -5.20 -9.59
C VAL A 111 -5.77 -5.43 -8.10
N VAL A 112 -5.76 -4.37 -7.28
CA VAL A 112 -5.55 -4.49 -5.83
C VAL A 112 -6.74 -5.17 -5.16
N ARG A 113 -7.95 -4.67 -5.37
CA ARG A 113 -9.15 -5.19 -4.70
C ARG A 113 -9.44 -6.65 -5.09
N PRO A 114 -9.43 -7.05 -6.39
CA PRO A 114 -9.58 -8.45 -6.76
C PRO A 114 -8.53 -9.38 -6.14
N ALA A 115 -7.31 -8.89 -5.90
CA ALA A 115 -6.25 -9.65 -5.23
C ALA A 115 -6.49 -9.84 -3.73
N LEU A 116 -6.89 -8.78 -3.05
CA LEU A 116 -7.24 -8.87 -1.63
C LEU A 116 -8.47 -9.74 -1.40
N GLU A 117 -9.50 -9.62 -2.25
CA GLU A 117 -10.74 -10.39 -2.11
C GLU A 117 -10.54 -11.91 -2.13
N ARG A 118 -9.60 -12.40 -2.95
CA ARG A 118 -9.23 -13.81 -3.02
C ARG A 118 -8.18 -14.25 -1.98
N GLY A 119 -7.75 -13.37 -1.10
CA GLY A 119 -6.84 -13.69 0.01
C GLY A 119 -5.35 -13.50 -0.28
N ALA A 120 -4.98 -12.90 -1.42
CA ALA A 120 -3.58 -12.68 -1.75
C ALA A 120 -2.93 -11.58 -0.88
N ILE A 121 -1.61 -11.62 -0.78
CA ILE A 121 -0.80 -10.52 -0.25
C ILE A 121 -0.49 -9.57 -1.42
N VAL A 122 -0.98 -8.33 -1.34
CA VAL A 122 -0.66 -7.28 -2.32
C VAL A 122 0.47 -6.41 -1.76
N ILE A 123 1.52 -6.21 -2.55
CA ILE A 123 2.63 -5.32 -2.23
C ILE A 123 2.66 -4.22 -3.30
N SER A 124 2.44 -2.97 -2.92
CA SER A 124 2.47 -1.83 -3.84
C SER A 124 3.67 -0.92 -3.58
N ASP A 125 4.43 -0.62 -4.63
CA ASP A 125 5.36 0.52 -4.64
C ASP A 125 4.53 1.81 -4.83
N ARG A 126 4.45 2.62 -3.77
CA ARG A 126 3.58 3.81 -3.63
C ARG A 126 2.08 3.51 -3.53
N TYR A 127 1.37 4.45 -2.88
CA TYR A 127 -0.08 4.51 -2.80
C TYR A 127 -0.56 5.96 -2.53
N ILE A 128 -1.57 6.15 -1.68
CA ILE A 128 -2.17 7.45 -1.34
C ILE A 128 -1.16 8.41 -0.72
N ASP A 129 -0.26 7.92 0.14
CA ASP A 129 0.64 8.76 0.92
C ASP A 129 1.64 9.48 0.00
N SER A 130 2.11 8.81 -1.05
CA SER A 130 2.85 9.45 -2.14
C SER A 130 2.11 10.65 -2.72
N SER A 131 0.79 10.58 -2.97
CA SER A 131 0.07 11.76 -3.47
C SER A 131 -0.03 12.88 -2.45
N VAL A 132 -0.27 12.55 -1.19
CA VAL A 132 -0.32 13.55 -0.11
C VAL A 132 1.03 14.26 0.04
N ALA A 133 2.14 13.54 -0.11
CA ALA A 133 3.48 14.10 -0.02
C ALA A 133 3.88 14.90 -1.27
N TYR A 134 3.78 14.32 -2.47
CA TYR A 134 4.21 14.96 -3.71
C TYR A 134 3.25 16.07 -4.14
N GLN A 135 1.95 15.76 -4.27
CA GLN A 135 0.98 16.75 -4.72
C GLN A 135 0.48 17.65 -3.59
N GLY A 136 0.40 17.16 -2.35
CA GLY A 136 0.07 18.02 -1.21
C GLY A 136 1.25 18.92 -0.84
N ALA A 137 2.25 18.36 -0.16
CA ALA A 137 3.38 19.16 0.35
C ALA A 137 4.33 19.66 -0.77
N GLY A 138 4.67 18.82 -1.75
CA GLY A 138 5.59 19.19 -2.83
C GLY A 138 5.04 20.28 -3.75
N ARG A 139 3.77 20.14 -4.18
CA ARG A 139 3.09 21.06 -5.12
C ARG A 139 2.24 22.15 -4.45
N ASP A 140 2.31 22.28 -3.12
CA ASP A 140 1.55 23.28 -2.33
C ASP A 140 0.03 23.21 -2.56
N LEU A 141 -0.51 21.98 -2.64
CA LEU A 141 -1.95 21.75 -2.58
C LEU A 141 -2.32 21.34 -1.16
N ALA A 142 -3.56 21.63 -0.73
CA ALA A 142 -4.01 21.25 0.60
C ALA A 142 -3.93 19.72 0.80
N PRO A 143 -3.08 19.21 1.71
CA PRO A 143 -2.88 17.76 1.87
C PRO A 143 -4.18 17.01 2.23
N THR A 144 -5.09 17.69 2.93
CA THR A 144 -6.41 17.17 3.30
C THR A 144 -7.32 16.98 2.09
N GLU A 145 -7.25 17.85 1.08
CA GLU A 145 -8.00 17.72 -0.18
C GLU A 145 -7.45 16.57 -1.01
N ILE A 146 -6.12 16.43 -1.08
CA ILE A 146 -5.46 15.32 -1.79
C ILE A 146 -5.78 13.97 -1.13
N ALA A 147 -5.74 13.91 0.21
CA ALA A 147 -6.14 12.73 0.95
C ALA A 147 -7.62 12.40 0.69
N ARG A 148 -8.50 13.41 0.66
CA ARG A 148 -9.94 13.21 0.41
C ARG A 148 -10.21 12.64 -0.98
N ILE A 149 -9.65 13.23 -2.04
CA ILE A 149 -9.88 12.72 -3.39
C ILE A 149 -9.28 11.32 -3.58
N SER A 150 -8.14 11.05 -2.95
CA SER A 150 -7.52 9.73 -2.99
C SER A 150 -8.35 8.68 -2.25
N ARG A 151 -8.91 9.01 -1.08
CA ARG A 151 -9.85 8.12 -0.38
C ARG A 151 -11.09 7.83 -1.22
N TRP A 152 -11.63 8.85 -1.90
CA TRP A 152 -12.75 8.65 -2.80
C TRP A 152 -12.38 7.71 -3.97
N ALA A 153 -11.22 7.93 -4.60
CA ALA A 153 -10.71 7.09 -5.68
C ALA A 153 -10.54 5.63 -5.29
N THR A 154 -10.20 5.32 -4.03
CA THR A 154 -9.96 3.96 -3.55
C THR A 154 -11.14 3.34 -2.81
N SER A 155 -12.27 4.03 -2.75
CA SER A 155 -13.41 3.67 -1.88
C SER A 155 -12.98 3.41 -0.43
N GLY A 156 -12.04 4.21 0.08
CA GLY A 156 -11.57 4.14 1.47
C GLY A 156 -10.61 3.00 1.79
N LEU A 157 -10.17 2.22 0.79
CA LEU A 157 -9.19 1.17 0.99
C LEU A 157 -7.87 1.76 1.51
N VAL A 158 -7.37 1.19 2.60
CA VAL A 158 -6.06 1.53 3.18
C VAL A 158 -5.21 0.28 3.41
N PRO A 159 -3.86 0.41 3.40
CA PRO A 159 -3.00 -0.73 3.69
C PRO A 159 -3.09 -1.18 5.14
N HIS A 160 -2.79 -2.45 5.34
CA HIS A 160 -2.58 -3.06 6.66
C HIS A 160 -1.26 -2.58 7.27
N LEU A 161 -0.25 -2.39 6.43
CA LEU A 161 1.04 -1.81 6.80
C LEU A 161 1.56 -0.92 5.67
N THR A 162 2.00 0.28 6.02
CA THR A 162 2.85 1.12 5.17
C THR A 162 4.28 1.10 5.73
N VAL A 163 5.25 0.71 4.91
CA VAL A 163 6.67 0.83 5.24
C VAL A 163 7.19 2.11 4.60
N LEU A 164 7.55 3.09 5.42
CA LEU A 164 8.14 4.35 4.96
C LEU A 164 9.66 4.23 5.01
N LEU A 165 10.29 4.14 3.84
CA LEU A 165 11.73 4.19 3.67
C LEU A 165 12.18 5.66 3.72
N ASP A 166 12.69 6.08 4.88
CA ASP A 166 13.16 7.45 5.09
C ASP A 166 14.64 7.57 4.77
N VAL A 167 14.98 8.47 3.85
CA VAL A 167 16.35 8.79 3.49
C VAL A 167 16.43 10.27 3.14
N ASP A 168 17.60 10.86 3.36
CA ASP A 168 17.87 12.21 2.92
C ASP A 168 17.74 12.34 1.38
N PRO A 169 17.01 13.34 0.85
CA PRO A 169 16.81 13.46 -0.59
C PRO A 169 18.11 13.65 -1.39
N GLN A 170 19.14 14.29 -0.81
CA GLN A 170 20.43 14.45 -1.48
C GLN A 170 21.12 13.09 -1.60
N THR A 171 21.18 12.33 -0.50
CA THR A 171 21.73 10.96 -0.51
C THR A 171 20.94 10.03 -1.45
N ALA A 172 19.61 10.16 -1.50
CA ALA A 172 18.79 9.33 -2.37
C ALA A 172 19.04 9.61 -3.86
N ARG A 173 19.28 10.89 -4.21
CA ARG A 173 19.60 11.32 -5.58
C ARG A 173 20.92 10.77 -6.10
N GLU A 174 21.90 10.53 -5.22
CA GLU A 174 23.18 9.89 -5.58
C GLU A 174 23.01 8.45 -6.09
N ARG A 175 21.85 7.82 -5.83
CA ARG A 175 21.53 6.45 -6.25
C ARG A 175 20.89 6.37 -7.64
N PHE A 176 20.61 7.50 -8.29
CA PHE A 176 19.99 7.51 -9.62
C PHE A 176 20.98 7.03 -10.67
N THR A 177 20.61 5.98 -11.41
CA THR A 177 21.43 5.41 -12.49
C THR A 177 20.99 5.85 -13.87
N GLU A 178 19.76 6.35 -13.98
CA GLU A 178 19.13 6.77 -15.24
C GLU A 178 18.85 8.28 -15.23
N ALA A 179 18.48 8.82 -16.41
CA ALA A 179 18.05 10.20 -16.50
C ALA A 179 16.75 10.40 -15.68
N PRO A 180 16.68 11.43 -14.82
CA PRO A 180 15.54 11.64 -13.96
C PRO A 180 14.28 11.95 -14.77
N ASP A 181 13.14 11.44 -14.31
CA ASP A 181 11.84 11.83 -14.84
C ASP A 181 11.43 13.25 -14.41
N ARG A 182 10.22 13.69 -14.82
CA ARG A 182 9.74 15.03 -14.53
C ARG A 182 9.67 15.36 -13.04
N LEU A 183 9.29 14.42 -12.18
CA LEU A 183 9.21 14.64 -10.72
C LEU A 183 10.58 14.52 -10.05
N GLU A 184 11.41 13.59 -10.53
CA GLU A 184 12.78 13.42 -10.05
C GLU A 184 13.68 14.61 -10.40
N SER A 185 13.32 15.35 -11.47
CA SER A 185 13.99 16.58 -11.92
C SER A 185 13.64 17.83 -11.12
N GLU A 186 12.75 17.73 -10.12
CA GLU A 186 12.37 18.88 -9.31
C GLU A 186 13.53 19.40 -8.43
N PRO A 187 13.46 20.67 -7.98
CA PRO A 187 14.48 21.25 -7.10
C PRO A 187 14.58 20.50 -5.76
N ALA A 188 15.73 20.62 -5.08
CA ALA A 188 15.96 19.95 -3.79
C ALA A 188 14.87 20.29 -2.76
N GLU A 189 14.44 21.56 -2.72
CA GLU A 189 13.41 22.03 -1.79
C GLU A 189 12.06 21.35 -2.01
N PHE A 190 11.76 20.91 -3.25
CA PHE A 190 10.57 20.11 -3.52
C PHE A 190 10.66 18.77 -2.80
N HIS A 191 11.78 18.05 -2.94
CA HIS A 191 11.96 16.75 -2.30
C HIS A 191 12.05 16.84 -0.78
N ASP A 192 12.60 17.93 -0.24
CA ASP A 192 12.58 18.21 1.20
C ASP A 192 11.15 18.38 1.72
N ARG A 193 10.29 19.10 0.97
CA ARG A 193 8.85 19.20 1.28
C ARG A 193 8.15 17.85 1.19
N VAL A 194 8.46 17.05 0.18
CA VAL A 194 7.92 15.68 0.05
C VAL A 194 8.26 14.84 1.27
N ARG A 195 9.54 14.76 1.66
CA ARG A 195 9.98 14.02 2.85
C ARG A 195 9.29 14.53 4.11
N SER A 196 9.23 15.86 4.29
CA SER A 196 8.55 16.50 5.41
C SER A 196 7.03 16.27 5.42
N GLY A 197 6.42 15.98 4.27
CA GLY A 197 5.01 15.61 4.14
C GLY A 197 4.74 14.16 4.54
N CYS A 198 5.69 13.24 4.38
CA CYS A 198 5.53 11.82 4.73
C CYS A 198 5.60 11.55 6.24
N LEU A 199 6.59 12.12 6.93
CA LEU A 199 6.87 11.80 8.34
C LEU A 199 5.68 12.07 9.29
N PRO A 200 4.92 13.18 9.15
CA PRO A 200 3.74 13.42 9.97
C PRO A 200 2.62 12.40 9.76
N LEU A 201 2.48 11.84 8.55
CA LEU A 201 1.49 10.78 8.28
C LEU A 201 1.82 9.53 9.09
N ALA A 202 3.10 9.15 9.12
CA ALA A 202 3.56 7.99 9.90
C ALA A 202 3.41 8.22 11.41
N ALA A 203 3.71 9.44 11.89
CA ALA A 203 3.56 9.80 13.29
C ALA A 203 2.10 9.82 13.77
N ALA A 204 1.15 10.10 12.88
CA ALA A 204 -0.27 10.13 13.20
C ALA A 204 -0.90 8.73 13.37
N ASP A 205 -0.30 7.68 12.82
CA ASP A 205 -0.84 6.31 12.88
C ASP A 205 0.29 5.25 13.06
N PRO A 206 1.03 5.27 14.17
CA PRO A 206 2.21 4.41 14.37
C PRO A 206 1.90 2.90 14.40
N ALA A 207 0.63 2.51 14.51
CA ALA A 207 0.24 1.12 14.41
C ALA A 207 0.31 0.60 12.96
N ARG A 208 -0.04 1.46 12.00
CA ARG A 208 -0.15 1.16 10.56
C ARG A 208 1.10 1.53 9.76
N TYR A 209 2.04 2.23 10.37
CA TYR A 209 3.32 2.59 9.76
C TYR A 209 4.51 1.89 10.40
N LEU A 210 5.50 1.57 9.57
CA LEU A 210 6.86 1.24 9.98
C LEU A 210 7.80 2.20 9.26
N VAL A 211 8.43 3.11 10.00
CA VAL A 211 9.47 3.99 9.45
C VAL A 211 10.81 3.26 9.54
N VAL A 212 11.54 3.17 8.44
CA VAL A 212 12.85 2.51 8.36
C VAL A 212 13.87 3.47 7.77
N ASP A 213 15.03 3.56 8.41
CA ASP A 213 16.16 4.31 7.89
C ASP A 213 16.70 3.62 6.62
N ALA A 214 16.46 4.25 5.48
CA ALA A 214 16.87 3.77 4.18
C ALA A 214 18.29 4.21 3.78
N GLY A 215 19.05 4.79 4.72
CA GLY A 215 20.50 4.92 4.66
C GLY A 215 21.24 3.61 4.98
N GLN A 216 20.56 2.61 5.55
CA GLN A 216 21.13 1.31 5.88
C GLN A 216 21.30 0.39 4.66
N GLU A 217 22.07 -0.69 4.84
CA GLU A 217 22.19 -1.76 3.86
C GLU A 217 20.84 -2.43 3.56
N ALA A 218 20.61 -2.78 2.30
CA ALA A 218 19.32 -3.30 1.83
C ALA A 218 18.84 -4.55 2.59
N GLU A 219 19.77 -5.43 2.99
CA GLU A 219 19.46 -6.64 3.77
C GLU A 219 19.03 -6.31 5.20
N ALA A 220 19.63 -5.28 5.81
CA ALA A 220 19.24 -4.82 7.14
C ALA A 220 17.81 -4.25 7.12
N ILE A 221 17.49 -3.44 6.12
CA ILE A 221 16.14 -2.91 5.89
C ILE A 221 15.14 -4.07 5.73
N THR A 222 15.45 -5.03 4.86
CA THR A 222 14.62 -6.22 4.63
C THR A 222 14.36 -6.97 5.94
N THR A 223 15.39 -7.13 6.77
CA THR A 223 15.30 -7.82 8.06
C THR A 223 14.34 -7.13 9.03
N VAL A 224 14.41 -5.81 9.15
CA VAL A 224 13.49 -5.02 9.99
C VAL A 224 12.05 -5.17 9.50
N VAL A 225 11.83 -5.08 8.19
CA VAL A 225 10.48 -5.20 7.61
C VAL A 225 9.91 -6.61 7.83
N ARG A 226 10.71 -7.66 7.60
CA ARG A 226 10.32 -9.05 7.85
C ARG A 226 9.91 -9.29 9.30
N HIS A 227 10.68 -8.76 10.26
CA HIS A 227 10.34 -8.89 11.68
C HIS A 227 8.98 -8.27 12.02
N ARG A 228 8.65 -7.11 11.42
CA ARG A 228 7.32 -6.51 11.59
C ARG A 228 6.24 -7.37 10.95
N LEU A 229 6.48 -7.87 9.73
CA LEU A 229 5.54 -8.68 8.98
C LEU A 229 5.26 -10.05 9.61
N ASP A 230 6.23 -10.69 10.26
CA ASP A 230 6.02 -11.96 10.98
C ASP A 230 4.94 -11.87 12.06
N ARG A 231 4.65 -10.66 12.56
CA ARG A 231 3.61 -10.41 13.56
C ARG A 231 2.25 -10.02 12.98
N LEU A 232 2.22 -9.66 11.70
CA LEU A 232 1.04 -9.07 11.06
C LEU A 232 0.47 -9.93 9.94
N LEU A 233 1.31 -10.69 9.24
CA LEU A 233 0.86 -11.55 8.17
C LEU A 233 -0.07 -12.64 8.70
N PRO A 234 -1.16 -12.96 7.98
CA PRO A 234 -1.92 -14.16 8.26
C PRO A 234 -1.04 -15.40 8.03
N LEU A 235 -1.40 -16.53 8.62
CA LEU A 235 -0.77 -17.80 8.29
C LEU A 235 -1.10 -18.18 6.84
N SER A 236 -0.13 -18.75 6.12
CA SER A 236 -0.39 -19.31 4.78
C SER A 236 -1.23 -20.58 4.88
N GLU A 237 -1.89 -20.97 3.78
CA GLU A 237 -2.62 -22.25 3.73
C GLU A 237 -1.70 -23.45 4.06
N ALA A 238 -0.43 -23.37 3.62
CA ALA A 238 0.58 -24.37 3.93
C ALA A 238 0.92 -24.42 5.42
N GLU A 239 1.08 -23.27 6.07
CA GLU A 239 1.31 -23.17 7.52
C GLU A 239 0.11 -23.68 8.32
N ILE A 240 -1.11 -23.31 7.92
CA ILE A 240 -2.35 -23.78 8.55
C ILE A 240 -2.42 -25.31 8.46
N LYS A 241 -2.21 -25.87 7.26
CA LYS A 241 -2.23 -27.33 7.05
C LYS A 241 -1.16 -28.04 7.88
N ALA A 242 0.07 -27.51 7.91
CA ALA A 242 1.16 -28.08 8.69
C ALA A 242 0.86 -28.05 10.21
N GLN A 243 0.25 -26.97 10.71
CA GLN A 243 -0.18 -26.90 12.11
C GLN A 243 -1.29 -27.91 12.43
N GLU A 244 -2.24 -28.10 11.53
CA GLU A 244 -3.30 -29.10 11.72
C GLU A 244 -2.77 -30.54 11.71
N GLU A 245 -1.84 -30.85 10.81
CA GLU A 245 -1.16 -32.15 10.75
C GLU A 245 -0.34 -32.40 12.01
N ALA A 246 0.44 -31.42 12.47
CA ALA A 246 1.20 -31.50 13.71
C ALA A 246 0.30 -31.71 14.93
N ARG A 247 -0.85 -31.01 14.99
CA ARG A 247 -1.85 -31.20 16.06
C ARG A 247 -2.38 -32.63 16.07
N LYS A 248 -2.79 -33.16 14.91
CA LYS A 248 -3.30 -34.54 14.79
C LYS A 248 -2.26 -35.57 15.22
N ALA A 249 -1.00 -35.40 14.80
CA ALA A 249 0.09 -36.28 15.18
C ALA A 249 0.35 -36.26 16.70
N ALA A 250 0.32 -35.07 17.32
CA ALA A 250 0.49 -34.92 18.76
C ALA A 250 -0.66 -35.57 19.55
N GLU A 251 -1.91 -35.43 19.08
CA GLU A 251 -3.08 -36.09 19.68
C GLU A 251 -2.98 -37.62 19.60
N GLU A 252 -2.55 -38.15 18.46
CA GLU A 252 -2.36 -39.60 18.28
C GLU A 252 -1.24 -40.16 19.16
N GLU A 253 -0.11 -39.44 19.26
CA GLU A 253 0.99 -39.82 20.15
C GLU A 253 0.56 -39.80 21.62
N ALA A 254 -0.21 -38.77 22.03
CA ALA A 254 -0.76 -38.67 23.37
C ALA A 254 -1.72 -39.83 23.68
N ARG A 255 -2.60 -40.20 22.74
CA ARG A 255 -3.50 -41.35 22.87
C ARG A 255 -2.70 -42.65 23.04
N ARG A 256 -1.70 -42.89 22.20
CA ARG A 256 -0.86 -44.09 22.27
C ARG A 256 -0.14 -44.20 23.62
N LYS A 257 0.45 -43.10 24.10
CA LYS A 257 1.11 -43.07 25.43
C LYS A 257 0.13 -43.36 26.57
N ALA A 258 -1.09 -42.81 26.51
CA ALA A 258 -2.12 -43.07 27.51
C ALA A 258 -2.58 -44.53 27.52
N GLU A 259 -2.73 -45.15 26.34
CA GLU A 259 -3.06 -46.58 26.20
C GLU A 259 -1.93 -47.47 26.75
N GLU A 260 -0.67 -47.16 26.44
CA GLU A 260 0.51 -47.87 26.97
C GLU A 260 0.62 -47.74 28.50
N GLU A 261 0.37 -46.55 29.06
CA GLU A 261 0.40 -46.33 30.52
C GLU A 261 -0.76 -47.07 31.23
N ALA A 262 -1.95 -47.07 30.63
CA ALA A 262 -3.09 -47.81 31.16
C ALA A 262 -2.84 -49.32 31.14
N ALA A 263 -2.24 -49.85 30.07
CA ALA A 263 -1.85 -51.26 29.98
C ALA A 263 -0.82 -51.64 31.06
N ARG A 264 0.20 -50.81 31.29
CA ARG A 264 1.19 -51.03 32.36
C ARG A 264 0.61 -50.98 33.78
N LYS A 265 -0.45 -50.21 34.00
CA LYS A 265 -1.13 -50.13 35.31
C LYS A 265 -2.06 -51.32 35.57
N ALA A 266 -2.41 -52.07 34.53
CA ALA A 266 -3.31 -53.23 34.61
C ALA A 266 -2.57 -54.57 34.78
N GLU A 267 -1.24 -54.57 34.62
CA GLU A 267 -0.32 -55.69 34.87
C GLU A 267 0.27 -55.63 36.28
#